data_AF-A0A9E3ZC34-F1
#
_entry.id   AF-A0A9E3ZC34-F1
#
_cell.length_a   1.000
_cell.length_b   1.000
_cell.length_c   1.000
_cell.angle_alpha   90.00
_cell.angle_beta   90.00
_cell.angle_gamma   90.00
#
_symmetry.space_group_name_H-M   'P 1'
#
loop_
_entity.id
_entity.type
_entity.pdbx_description
1 polymer ?
#
loop_
_entity_poly.entity_id
_entity_poly.type
_entity_poly.pdbx_seq_one_letter_code
_entity_poly.pdbx_strand_id
1 'polypeptide(L)'
;MNQTDAFHRRIDEALHNAQLRQNFRSALTGIMARRAEQFPDETQLQALRDQARAVRANALVRQPELLERLEAKLTENGIQVHWAEGPDEANAIIHGILERAGAKTVVKGKSMVSEETGLNHYLEHHGIEVIESDLGEYIIQLAEEPPSHIVAPAIHKNRREVAELFQRFHPEIPYTEDIDQLTQSARVVLRDRFANADAGISGVNFAVAETGTLCLVENEGNGRLSTTAPRVHVAITGIEKVVERLSDVPPLLEILTKSATGQPITTYFNMISRPRQPGELDGPEAVHLVLLDNGRSRIRVDDELLDTLRCIRCGACINHCPVYVQLGGHAYGTVYPGPIGIALEPQRIGIHKVGTLTSACTLCGACGEVCPVRIPLPKLINRLRAEAVDGLRAGTAVRGHGSMRKPAEAGVWRLWRWLYAAPSRYRLFTRLATRLRWMTPPWLGAWTRYRCAPRPAQRTLHELAREEGFRNE
;
A
#
# COMPACT_ATOMS: atom_id res chain seq x y z
N MET A 1 -18.47 15.50 1.87
CA MET A 1 -17.89 15.58 0.52
C MET A 1 -17.81 14.17 -0.05
N ASN A 2 -18.23 13.95 -1.30
CA ASN A 2 -18.10 12.62 -1.92
C ASN A 2 -16.61 12.26 -2.04
N GLN A 3 -16.26 10.99 -1.82
CA GLN A 3 -14.88 10.51 -1.86
C GLN A 3 -14.20 10.79 -3.21
N THR A 4 -14.95 10.78 -4.31
CA THR A 4 -14.46 11.16 -5.63
C THR A 4 -14.04 12.62 -5.71
N ASP A 5 -14.86 13.54 -5.19
CA ASP A 5 -14.55 14.98 -5.19
C ASP A 5 -13.36 15.27 -4.27
N ALA A 6 -13.32 14.59 -3.11
CA ALA A 6 -12.19 14.65 -2.19
C ALA A 6 -10.88 14.21 -2.87
N PHE A 7 -10.95 13.13 -3.65
CA PHE A 7 -9.81 12.62 -4.39
C PHE A 7 -9.33 13.60 -5.47
N HIS A 8 -10.25 14.17 -6.25
CA HIS A 8 -9.89 15.19 -7.26
C HIS A 8 -9.29 16.45 -6.64
N ARG A 9 -9.81 16.90 -5.50
CA ARG A 9 -9.27 18.06 -4.80
C ARG A 9 -7.85 17.82 -4.30
N ARG A 10 -7.58 16.66 -3.68
CA ARG A 10 -6.21 16.32 -3.23
C ARG A 10 -5.23 16.17 -4.40
N ILE A 11 -5.68 15.67 -5.54
CA ILE A 11 -4.85 15.66 -6.77
C ILE A 11 -4.47 17.09 -7.14
N ASP A 12 -5.44 18.01 -7.18
CA ASP A 12 -5.21 19.40 -7.55
C ASP A 12 -4.26 20.10 -6.56
N GLU A 13 -4.49 19.94 -5.25
CA GLU A 13 -3.61 20.44 -4.19
C GLU A 13 -2.17 19.93 -4.35
N ALA A 14 -1.97 18.63 -4.58
CA ALA A 14 -0.64 18.04 -4.75
C ALA A 14 0.06 18.55 -6.03
N LEU A 15 -0.68 18.72 -7.13
CA LEU A 15 -0.15 19.25 -8.39
C LEU A 15 0.22 20.74 -8.31
N HIS A 16 -0.34 21.49 -7.37
CA HIS A 16 0.05 22.88 -7.10
C HIS A 16 1.17 23.01 -6.06
N ASN A 17 1.51 21.95 -5.32
CA ASN A 17 2.60 21.97 -4.34
C ASN A 17 3.95 21.60 -4.97
N ALA A 18 4.74 22.62 -5.34
CA ALA A 18 6.06 22.42 -5.96
C ALA A 18 7.08 21.76 -5.02
N GLN A 19 7.07 22.10 -3.72
CA GLN A 19 7.97 21.55 -2.72
C GLN A 19 7.76 20.04 -2.56
N LEU A 20 6.50 19.62 -2.44
CA LEU A 20 6.11 18.20 -2.38
C LEU A 20 6.72 17.43 -3.55
N ARG A 21 6.50 17.90 -4.78
CA ARG A 21 7.00 17.21 -6.00
C ARG A 21 8.52 17.17 -6.06
N GLN A 22 9.20 18.21 -5.59
CA GLN A 22 10.65 18.23 -5.52
C GLN A 22 11.18 17.22 -4.49
N ASN A 23 10.57 17.17 -3.30
CA ASN A 23 10.94 16.22 -2.23
C ASN A 23 10.80 14.77 -2.74
N PHE A 24 9.65 14.41 -3.29
CA PHE A 24 9.40 13.07 -3.83
C PHE A 24 10.36 12.72 -4.98
N ARG A 25 10.56 13.63 -5.94
CA ARG A 25 11.45 13.37 -7.08
C ARG A 25 12.87 13.09 -6.59
N SER A 26 13.42 13.94 -5.72
CA SER A 26 14.80 13.79 -5.22
C SER A 26 14.97 12.48 -4.45
N ALA A 27 14.09 12.21 -3.48
CA ALA A 27 14.20 11.04 -2.63
C ALA A 27 14.00 9.72 -3.41
N LEU A 28 13.00 9.66 -4.29
CA LEU A 28 12.70 8.44 -5.04
C LEU A 28 13.77 8.14 -6.10
N THR A 29 14.34 9.16 -6.77
CA THR A 29 15.47 8.97 -7.68
C THR A 29 16.66 8.33 -6.96
N GLY A 30 16.98 8.78 -5.74
CA GLY A 30 18.05 8.19 -4.94
C GLY A 30 17.78 6.73 -4.55
N ILE A 31 16.56 6.39 -4.14
CA ILE A 31 16.19 5.01 -3.80
C ILE A 31 16.26 4.10 -5.03
N MET A 32 15.79 4.57 -6.18
CA MET A 32 15.84 3.82 -7.44
C MET A 32 17.29 3.53 -7.87
N ALA A 33 18.18 4.52 -7.78
CA ALA A 33 19.60 4.36 -8.09
C ALA A 33 20.27 3.31 -7.19
N ARG A 34 20.13 3.45 -5.86
CA ARG A 34 20.68 2.46 -4.91
C ARG A 34 20.13 1.06 -5.13
N ARG A 35 18.83 0.93 -5.45
CA ARG A 35 18.25 -0.37 -5.79
C ARG A 35 18.92 -0.98 -7.01
N ALA A 36 19.16 -0.21 -8.07
CA ALA A 36 19.79 -0.71 -9.28
C ALA A 36 21.21 -1.22 -9.01
N GLU A 37 21.98 -0.53 -8.16
CA GLU A 37 23.32 -0.95 -7.73
C GLU A 37 23.33 -2.29 -6.98
N GLN A 38 22.24 -2.65 -6.30
CA GLN A 38 22.11 -3.93 -5.58
C GLN A 38 21.78 -5.13 -6.48
N PHE A 39 21.47 -4.90 -7.76
CA PHE A 39 21.11 -5.95 -8.72
C PHE A 39 21.90 -5.80 -10.03
N PRO A 40 23.24 -5.96 -10.00
CA PRO A 40 24.09 -5.81 -11.19
C PRO A 40 23.95 -6.98 -12.18
N ASP A 41 23.51 -8.15 -11.72
CA ASP A 41 23.29 -9.34 -12.55
C ASP A 41 21.79 -9.61 -12.70
N GLU A 42 21.29 -9.42 -13.92
CA GLU A 42 19.88 -9.63 -14.26
C GLU A 42 19.45 -11.09 -14.07
N THR A 43 20.32 -12.07 -14.36
CA THR A 43 19.99 -13.50 -14.21
C THR A 43 19.77 -13.84 -12.74
N GLN A 44 20.66 -13.36 -11.86
CA GLN A 44 20.52 -13.54 -10.41
C GLN A 44 19.27 -12.84 -9.88
N LEU A 45 18.97 -11.62 -10.35
CA LEU A 45 17.75 -10.91 -9.99
C LEU A 45 16.51 -11.72 -10.39
N GLN A 46 16.43 -12.22 -11.63
CA GLN A 46 15.27 -12.99 -12.07
C GLN A 46 15.11 -14.30 -11.28
N ALA A 47 16.20 -15.01 -10.99
CA ALA A 47 16.17 -16.21 -10.16
C ALA A 47 15.67 -15.92 -8.73
N LEU A 48 16.19 -14.86 -8.08
CA LEU A 48 15.74 -14.45 -6.74
C LEU A 48 14.27 -14.03 -6.73
N ARG A 49 13.80 -13.34 -7.79
CA ARG A 49 12.39 -12.99 -7.96
C ARG A 49 11.49 -14.20 -8.10
N ASP A 50 11.93 -15.22 -8.83
CA ASP A 50 11.18 -16.46 -9.00
C ASP A 50 11.11 -17.26 -7.69
N GLN A 51 12.22 -17.34 -6.95
CA GLN A 51 12.24 -17.95 -5.63
C GLN A 51 11.32 -17.22 -4.64
N ALA A 52 11.44 -15.89 -4.53
CA ALA A 52 10.60 -15.07 -3.66
C ALA A 52 9.11 -15.15 -4.04
N ARG A 53 8.79 -15.14 -5.34
CA ARG A 53 7.43 -15.36 -5.84
C ARG A 53 6.90 -16.73 -5.42
N ALA A 54 7.68 -17.79 -5.63
CA ALA A 54 7.28 -19.16 -5.33
C ALA A 54 6.96 -19.34 -3.85
N VAL A 55 7.84 -18.84 -2.96
CA VAL A 55 7.60 -18.82 -1.51
C VAL A 55 6.26 -18.17 -1.17
N ARG A 56 6.02 -16.95 -1.66
CA ARG A 56 4.78 -16.21 -1.35
C ARG A 56 3.55 -16.86 -1.98
N ALA A 57 3.66 -17.41 -3.19
CA ALA A 57 2.55 -18.08 -3.85
C ALA A 57 2.16 -19.38 -3.13
N ASN A 58 3.15 -20.21 -2.78
CA ASN A 58 2.91 -21.48 -2.08
C ASN A 58 2.28 -21.25 -0.69
N ALA A 59 2.80 -20.26 0.05
CA ALA A 59 2.26 -19.91 1.36
C ALA A 59 0.80 -19.45 1.28
N LEU A 60 0.43 -18.73 0.23
CA LEU A 60 -0.91 -18.23 0.03
C LEU A 60 -1.94 -19.31 -0.37
N VAL A 61 -1.52 -20.28 -1.20
CA VAL A 61 -2.37 -21.42 -1.58
C VAL A 61 -2.68 -22.29 -0.35
N ARG A 62 -1.69 -22.53 0.50
CA ARG A 62 -1.82 -23.31 1.74
C ARG A 62 -2.16 -22.47 2.97
N GLN A 63 -2.51 -21.21 2.80
CA GLN A 63 -2.61 -20.26 3.90
C GLN A 63 -3.45 -20.76 5.07
N PRO A 64 -4.67 -21.33 4.89
CA PRO A 64 -5.46 -21.82 6.01
C PRO A 64 -4.73 -22.84 6.90
N GLU A 65 -4.09 -23.83 6.29
CA GLU A 65 -3.28 -24.85 7.00
C GLU A 65 -2.06 -24.21 7.70
N LEU A 66 -1.36 -23.30 7.02
CA LEU A 66 -0.18 -22.65 7.59
C LEU A 66 -0.52 -21.73 8.75
N LEU A 67 -1.70 -21.12 8.72
CA LEU A 67 -2.22 -20.26 9.76
C LEU A 67 -2.56 -21.03 11.04
N GLU A 68 -3.26 -22.17 10.91
CA GLU A 68 -3.50 -23.08 12.05
C GLU A 68 -2.19 -23.64 12.61
N ARG A 69 -1.24 -24.00 11.73
CA ARG A 69 0.08 -24.47 12.16
C ARG A 69 0.88 -23.38 12.88
N LEU A 70 0.82 -22.15 12.38
CA LEU A 70 1.44 -20.99 13.00
C LEU A 70 0.87 -20.74 14.39
N GLU A 71 -0.45 -20.76 14.53
CA GLU A 71 -1.14 -20.59 15.83
C GLU A 71 -0.73 -21.67 16.83
N ALA A 72 -0.76 -22.94 16.42
CA ALA A 72 -0.34 -24.05 17.26
C ALA A 72 1.11 -23.90 17.74
N LYS A 73 2.04 -23.55 16.83
CA LYS A 73 3.46 -23.37 17.16
C LYS A 73 3.73 -22.15 18.03
N LEU A 74 3.04 -21.04 17.79
CA LEU A 74 3.12 -19.85 18.64
C LEU A 74 2.61 -20.14 20.05
N THR A 75 1.50 -20.86 20.15
CA THR A 75 0.91 -21.25 21.45
C THR A 75 1.83 -22.20 22.23
N GLU A 76 2.43 -23.19 21.56
CA GLU A 76 3.46 -24.07 22.14
C GLU A 76 4.67 -23.27 22.67
N ASN A 77 5.00 -22.18 21.98
CA ASN A 77 6.07 -21.26 22.34
C ASN A 77 5.67 -20.24 23.43
N GLY A 78 4.43 -20.27 23.94
CA GLY A 78 3.95 -19.33 24.96
C GLY A 78 3.49 -17.97 24.43
N ILE A 79 3.31 -17.83 23.11
CA ILE A 79 2.74 -16.65 22.47
C ILE A 79 1.22 -16.83 22.33
N GLN A 80 0.45 -15.85 22.79
CA GLN A 80 -1.02 -15.88 22.72
C GLN A 80 -1.49 -15.35 21.37
N VAL A 81 -2.26 -16.15 20.62
CA VAL A 81 -2.75 -15.78 19.28
C VAL A 81 -4.22 -15.37 19.34
N HIS A 82 -4.55 -14.29 18.64
CA HIS A 82 -5.87 -13.70 18.56
C HIS A 82 -6.24 -13.47 17.10
N TRP A 83 -7.46 -13.84 16.73
CA TRP A 83 -8.00 -13.68 15.38
C TRP A 83 -8.93 -12.48 15.33
N ALA A 84 -8.79 -11.64 14.31
CA ALA A 84 -9.68 -10.51 14.07
C ALA A 84 -10.16 -10.49 12.62
N GLU A 85 -11.47 -10.50 12.42
CA GLU A 85 -12.09 -10.38 11.10
C GLU A 85 -11.91 -8.96 10.54
N GLY A 86 -11.96 -7.94 11.39
CA GLY A 86 -11.92 -6.55 10.99
C GLY A 86 -11.23 -5.60 11.98
N PRO A 87 -11.12 -4.31 11.60
CA PRO A 87 -10.48 -3.29 12.42
C PRO A 87 -11.01 -3.16 13.85
N ASP A 88 -12.33 -3.13 14.00
CA ASP A 88 -12.97 -2.88 15.30
C ASP A 88 -12.66 -4.00 16.29
N GLU A 89 -12.70 -5.25 15.82
CA GLU A 89 -12.34 -6.43 16.62
C GLU A 89 -10.85 -6.44 16.99
N ALA A 90 -9.96 -6.14 16.04
CA ALA A 90 -8.52 -6.05 16.32
C ALA A 90 -8.22 -4.97 17.38
N ASN A 91 -8.84 -3.80 17.25
CA ASN A 91 -8.69 -2.71 18.21
C ASN A 91 -9.23 -3.10 19.60
N ALA A 92 -10.40 -3.75 19.67
CA ALA A 92 -10.98 -4.22 20.92
C ALA A 92 -10.10 -5.28 21.61
N ILE A 93 -9.55 -6.24 20.85
CA ILE A 93 -8.63 -7.25 21.37
C ILE A 93 -7.37 -6.60 21.94
N ILE A 94 -6.72 -5.71 21.18
CA ILE A 94 -5.49 -5.03 21.61
C ILE A 94 -5.77 -4.20 22.86
N HIS A 95 -6.85 -3.41 22.86
CA HIS A 95 -7.23 -2.63 24.03
C HIS A 95 -7.47 -3.49 25.26
N GLY A 96 -8.20 -4.61 25.13
CA GLY A 96 -8.41 -5.53 26.26
C GLY A 96 -7.11 -6.17 26.78
N ILE A 97 -6.12 -6.42 25.91
CA ILE A 97 -4.78 -6.88 26.34
C ILE A 97 -4.09 -5.78 27.17
N LEU A 98 -4.10 -4.54 26.69
CA LEU A 98 -3.47 -3.40 27.34
C LEU A 98 -4.16 -3.08 28.69
N GLU A 99 -5.48 -3.12 28.74
CA GLU A 99 -6.28 -2.90 29.96
C GLU A 99 -5.94 -3.94 31.04
N ARG A 100 -5.90 -5.23 30.68
CA ARG A 100 -5.49 -6.30 31.61
C ARG A 100 -4.06 -6.16 32.09
N ALA A 101 -3.18 -5.60 31.26
CA ALA A 101 -1.81 -5.30 31.63
C ALA A 101 -1.67 -4.04 32.51
N GLY A 102 -2.74 -3.26 32.68
CA GLY A 102 -2.72 -1.96 33.35
C GLY A 102 -1.93 -0.91 32.59
N ALA A 103 -1.76 -1.07 31.27
CA ALA A 103 -0.94 -0.20 30.45
C ALA A 103 -1.62 1.14 30.20
N LYS A 104 -0.89 2.23 30.46
CA LYS A 104 -1.30 3.61 30.17
C LYS A 104 -0.47 4.23 29.06
N THR A 105 0.72 3.68 28.81
CA THR A 105 1.68 4.16 27.83
C THR A 105 2.13 3.03 26.92
N VAL A 106 2.16 3.30 25.62
CA VAL A 106 2.53 2.34 24.59
C VAL A 106 3.57 2.94 23.66
N VAL A 107 4.68 2.21 23.46
CA VAL A 107 5.59 2.48 22.34
C VAL A 107 5.22 1.60 21.15
N LYS A 108 4.95 2.22 20.01
CA LYS A 108 4.53 1.51 18.80
C LYS A 108 5.60 1.64 17.73
N GLY A 109 6.09 0.50 17.27
CA GLY A 109 6.87 0.39 16.04
C GLY A 109 5.98 0.46 14.81
N LYS A 110 6.56 0.90 13.71
CA LYS A 110 5.89 1.06 12.42
C LYS A 110 5.08 -0.17 11.99
N SER A 111 3.79 0.04 11.69
CA SER A 111 2.92 -1.01 11.15
C SER A 111 1.78 -0.46 10.29
N MET A 112 1.83 -0.77 8.99
CA MET A 112 0.72 -0.45 8.06
C MET A 112 -0.62 -1.08 8.50
N VAL A 113 -0.58 -2.20 9.23
CA VAL A 113 -1.80 -2.86 9.72
C VAL A 113 -2.41 -2.09 10.89
N SER A 114 -1.58 -1.48 11.76
CA SER A 114 -2.11 -0.59 12.80
C SER A 114 -2.71 0.70 12.22
N GLU A 115 -2.14 1.22 11.13
CA GLU A 115 -2.72 2.34 10.37
C GLU A 115 -4.05 1.95 9.71
N GLU A 116 -4.12 0.73 9.19
CA GLU A 116 -5.32 0.15 8.57
C GLU A 116 -6.51 0.05 9.54
N THR A 117 -6.23 -0.11 10.84
CA THR A 117 -7.25 -0.17 11.89
C THR A 117 -7.48 1.15 12.62
N GLY A 118 -6.67 2.18 12.36
CA GLY A 118 -6.74 3.44 13.10
C GLY A 118 -6.40 3.27 14.59
N LEU A 119 -5.48 2.34 14.90
CA LEU A 119 -5.22 1.89 16.28
C LEU A 119 -4.83 3.02 17.23
N ASN A 120 -3.98 3.97 16.80
CA ASN A 120 -3.53 5.06 17.67
C ASN A 120 -4.71 5.89 18.16
N HIS A 121 -5.54 6.40 17.25
CA HIS A 121 -6.73 7.16 17.60
C HIS A 121 -7.71 6.38 18.48
N TYR A 122 -7.84 5.07 18.24
CA TYR A 122 -8.68 4.22 19.08
C TYR A 122 -8.15 4.14 20.51
N LEU A 123 -6.85 3.90 20.70
CA LEU A 123 -6.23 3.79 22.01
C LEU A 123 -6.18 5.14 22.76
N GLU A 124 -5.87 6.23 22.04
CA GLU A 124 -5.91 7.61 22.57
C GLU A 124 -7.30 7.97 23.10
N HIS A 125 -8.36 7.59 22.38
CA HIS A 125 -9.74 7.78 22.84
C HIS A 125 -10.05 7.03 24.14
N HIS A 126 -9.36 5.91 24.40
CA HIS A 126 -9.46 5.13 25.63
C HIS A 126 -8.45 5.55 26.71
N GLY A 127 -7.77 6.69 26.54
CA GLY A 127 -6.86 7.26 27.53
C GLY A 127 -5.50 6.56 27.62
N ILE A 128 -5.11 5.82 26.57
CA ILE A 128 -3.77 5.22 26.45
C ILE A 128 -2.92 6.13 25.56
N GLU A 129 -1.80 6.62 26.09
CA GLU A 129 -0.81 7.38 25.34
C GLU A 129 -0.04 6.45 24.41
N VAL A 130 -0.10 6.69 23.10
CA VAL A 130 0.63 5.92 22.09
C VAL A 130 1.71 6.80 21.47
N ILE A 131 2.95 6.32 21.48
CA ILE A 131 4.10 7.04 20.92
C ILE A 131 4.70 6.20 19.79
N GLU A 132 4.76 6.77 18.60
CA GLU A 132 5.47 6.16 17.47
C GLU A 132 6.97 6.16 17.73
N SER A 133 7.60 5.01 17.48
CA SER A 133 9.01 4.79 17.79
C SER A 133 9.94 4.88 16.57
N ASP A 134 9.39 4.77 15.37
CA ASP A 134 10.08 5.04 14.11
C ASP A 134 10.19 6.55 13.91
N LEU A 135 11.37 7.06 13.56
CA LEU A 135 11.57 8.51 13.44
C LEU A 135 10.62 9.15 12.42
N GLY A 136 10.37 8.47 11.30
CA GLY A 136 9.48 8.95 10.27
C GLY A 136 8.02 8.98 10.73
N GLU A 137 7.57 7.92 11.43
CA GLU A 137 6.23 7.87 12.03
C GLU A 137 6.07 8.90 13.17
N TYR A 138 7.11 9.11 13.97
CA TYR A 138 7.11 10.12 15.03
C TYR A 138 6.98 11.54 14.48
N ILE A 139 7.74 11.87 13.42
CA ILE A 139 7.63 13.19 12.76
C ILE A 139 6.21 13.47 12.29
N ILE A 140 5.54 12.49 11.67
CA ILE A 140 4.19 12.69 11.16
C ILE A 140 3.13 12.64 12.28
N GLN A 141 3.39 11.91 13.37
CA GLN A 141 2.56 11.95 14.57
C GLN A 141 2.55 13.37 15.16
N LEU A 142 3.72 14.00 15.29
CA LEU A 142 3.82 15.41 15.69
C LEU A 142 3.15 16.36 14.68
N ALA A 143 3.15 16.00 13.40
CA ALA A 143 2.48 16.78 12.37
C ALA A 143 0.95 16.56 12.31
N GLU A 144 0.42 15.57 13.03
CA GLU A 144 -0.96 15.10 12.91
C GLU A 144 -1.33 14.70 11.46
N GLU A 145 -0.38 14.08 10.75
CA GLU A 145 -0.51 13.69 9.36
C GLU A 145 -0.37 12.17 9.20
N PRO A 146 -1.10 11.53 8.25
CA PRO A 146 -0.90 10.11 7.95
C PRO A 146 0.42 9.88 7.21
N PRO A 147 0.94 8.64 7.19
CA PRO A 147 2.17 8.33 6.47
C PRO A 147 2.00 8.52 4.97
N SER A 148 2.94 9.23 4.35
CA SER A 148 2.89 9.48 2.91
C SER A 148 3.51 8.36 2.08
N HIS A 149 4.25 7.43 2.69
CA HIS A 149 4.97 6.36 2.00
C HIS A 149 5.18 5.14 2.90
N ILE A 150 5.05 3.93 2.34
CA ILE A 150 5.08 2.66 3.08
C ILE A 150 6.42 2.39 3.79
N VAL A 151 7.56 2.76 3.20
CA VAL A 151 8.91 2.63 3.81
C VAL A 151 9.41 3.89 4.51
N ALA A 152 9.27 5.10 3.92
CA ALA A 152 9.75 6.37 4.47
C ALA A 152 8.58 7.36 4.77
N PRO A 153 7.90 7.27 5.92
CA PRO A 153 6.61 7.93 6.19
C PRO A 153 6.60 9.45 5.93
N ALA A 154 7.65 10.13 6.40
CA ALA A 154 7.83 11.57 6.35
C ALA A 154 8.53 12.08 5.07
N ILE A 155 8.65 11.29 4.00
CA ILE A 155 9.37 11.66 2.75
C ILE A 155 8.88 12.97 2.08
N HIS A 156 7.66 13.40 2.41
CA HIS A 156 7.08 14.64 1.91
C HIS A 156 7.54 15.89 2.68
N LYS A 157 8.09 15.74 3.90
CA LYS A 157 8.62 16.84 4.71
C LYS A 157 10.10 17.08 4.38
N ASN A 158 10.49 18.35 4.38
CA ASN A 158 11.90 18.74 4.32
C ASN A 158 12.46 19.03 5.72
N ARG A 159 13.79 19.17 5.84
CA ARG A 159 14.48 19.35 7.13
C ARG A 159 14.01 20.56 7.94
N ARG A 160 13.56 21.66 7.29
CA ARG A 160 13.07 22.86 7.98
C ARG A 160 11.72 22.60 8.64
N GLU A 161 10.80 21.95 7.91
CA GLU A 161 9.50 21.57 8.45
C GLU A 161 9.67 20.63 9.65
N VAL A 162 10.63 19.70 9.59
CA VAL A 162 10.97 18.82 10.72
C VAL A 162 11.53 19.61 11.90
N ALA A 163 12.47 20.53 11.67
CA ALA A 163 13.04 21.37 12.72
C ALA A 163 11.98 22.24 13.43
N GLU A 164 11.07 22.84 12.66
CA GLU A 164 9.95 23.63 13.19
C GLU A 164 8.98 22.78 14.03
N LEU A 165 8.70 21.53 13.62
CA LEU A 165 7.91 20.60 14.41
C LEU A 165 8.62 20.25 15.74
N PHE A 166 9.91 19.92 15.68
CA PHE A 166 10.68 19.59 16.88
C PHE A 166 10.71 20.77 17.87
N GLN A 167 10.97 21.99 17.40
CA GLN A 167 10.98 23.18 18.25
C GLN A 167 9.61 23.48 18.88
N ARG A 168 8.52 23.13 18.19
CA ARG A 168 7.14 23.35 18.68
C ARG A 168 6.77 22.39 19.81
N PHE A 169 7.12 21.12 19.66
CA PHE A 169 6.73 20.06 20.59
C PHE A 169 7.78 19.77 21.69
N HIS A 170 9.03 20.15 21.44
CA HIS A 170 10.16 20.02 22.37
C HIS A 170 10.88 21.38 22.51
N PRO A 171 10.22 22.40 23.09
CA PRO A 171 10.77 23.76 23.17
C PRO A 171 12.08 23.86 23.97
N GLU A 172 12.37 22.87 24.80
CA GLU A 172 13.61 22.70 25.56
C GLU A 172 14.81 22.29 24.70
N ILE A 173 14.58 21.75 23.50
CA ILE A 173 15.64 21.36 22.56
C ILE A 173 15.99 22.57 21.68
N PRO A 174 17.27 22.96 21.57
CA PRO A 174 17.66 24.06 20.70
C PRO A 174 17.30 23.82 19.23
N TYR A 175 16.75 24.85 18.58
CA TYR A 175 16.49 24.82 17.14
C TYR A 175 17.75 24.48 16.35
N THR A 176 17.64 23.52 15.44
CA THR A 176 18.70 23.14 14.51
C THR A 176 18.10 22.57 13.22
N GLU A 177 18.69 22.90 12.08
CA GLU A 177 18.37 22.27 10.78
C GLU A 177 19.39 21.18 10.42
N ASP A 178 20.36 20.92 11.30
CA ASP A 178 21.34 19.86 11.13
C ASP A 178 20.68 18.49 11.36
N ILE A 179 20.80 17.60 10.37
CA ILE A 179 20.08 16.32 10.35
C ILE A 179 20.58 15.40 11.47
N ASP A 180 21.89 15.40 11.75
CA ASP A 180 22.47 14.55 12.78
C ASP A 180 22.02 15.02 14.18
N GLN A 181 21.99 16.33 14.42
CA GLN A 181 21.49 16.89 15.68
C GLN A 181 19.98 16.67 15.86
N LEU A 182 19.16 16.81 14.82
CA LEU A 182 17.72 16.49 14.88
C LEU A 182 17.49 15.02 15.23
N THR A 183 18.22 14.12 14.58
CA THR A 183 18.14 12.67 14.83
C THR A 183 18.58 12.34 16.25
N GLN A 184 19.65 12.97 16.74
CA GLN A 184 20.12 12.78 18.12
C GLN A 184 19.11 13.29 19.15
N SER A 185 18.44 14.41 18.86
CA SER A 185 17.38 14.96 19.71
C SER A 185 16.19 14.01 19.80
N ALA A 186 15.73 13.49 18.66
CA ALA A 186 14.67 12.48 18.61
C ALA A 186 15.03 11.24 19.43
N ARG A 187 16.28 10.79 19.32
CA ARG A 187 16.80 9.64 20.07
C ARG A 187 16.74 9.85 21.58
N VAL A 188 17.07 11.06 22.07
CA VAL A 188 16.99 11.38 23.51
C VAL A 188 15.54 11.29 23.98
N VAL A 189 14.61 11.91 23.25
CA VAL A 189 13.18 11.88 23.58
C VAL A 189 12.63 10.45 23.59
N LEU A 190 12.89 9.68 22.53
CA LEU A 190 12.35 8.33 22.40
C LEU A 190 12.96 7.33 23.38
N ARG A 191 14.22 7.50 23.79
CA ARG A 191 14.89 6.61 24.76
C ARG A 191 14.18 6.54 26.10
N ASP A 192 13.78 7.68 26.64
CA ASP A 192 13.03 7.73 27.88
C ASP A 192 11.69 7.00 27.75
N ARG A 193 11.01 7.21 26.62
CA ARG A 193 9.72 6.55 26.32
C ARG A 193 9.86 5.03 26.21
N PHE A 194 10.90 4.52 25.55
CA PHE A 194 11.16 3.08 25.50
C PHE A 194 11.39 2.46 26.88
N ALA A 195 12.08 3.17 27.77
CA ALA A 195 12.41 2.66 29.10
C ALA A 195 11.20 2.61 30.03
N ASN A 196 10.24 3.53 29.86
CA ASN A 196 9.13 3.72 30.79
C ASN A 196 7.78 3.22 30.25
N ALA A 197 7.70 2.75 29.00
CA ALA A 197 6.45 2.29 28.41
C ALA A 197 5.95 0.98 29.04
N ASP A 198 4.65 0.92 29.32
CA ASP A 198 4.02 -0.26 29.92
C ASP A 198 3.91 -1.43 28.94
N ALA A 199 3.67 -1.12 27.66
CA ALA A 199 3.53 -2.09 26.58
C ALA A 199 4.14 -1.62 25.27
N GLY A 200 4.45 -2.58 24.42
CA GLY A 200 5.03 -2.38 23.11
C GLY A 200 4.18 -2.98 22.01
N ILE A 201 4.02 -2.27 20.90
CA ILE A 201 3.27 -2.75 19.74
C ILE A 201 4.18 -2.78 18.52
N SER A 202 4.10 -3.82 17.69
CA SER A 202 4.88 -3.91 16.45
C SER A 202 4.08 -4.51 15.29
N GLY A 203 4.54 -4.25 14.07
CA GLY A 203 4.17 -5.03 12.90
C GLY A 203 4.93 -6.36 12.82
N VAL A 204 4.64 -7.14 11.78
CA VAL A 204 5.38 -8.36 11.41
C VAL A 204 5.68 -8.35 9.90
N ASN A 205 6.94 -8.58 9.54
CA ASN A 205 7.33 -8.70 8.13
C ASN A 205 6.98 -10.09 7.58
N PHE A 206 7.33 -11.14 8.33
CA PHE A 206 7.07 -12.55 8.03
C PHE A 206 6.69 -13.30 9.30
N ALA A 207 5.68 -14.17 9.25
CA ALA A 207 5.34 -15.07 10.35
C ALA A 207 5.61 -16.53 9.93
N VAL A 208 6.57 -17.18 10.57
CA VAL A 208 7.06 -18.51 10.16
C VAL A 208 6.24 -19.60 10.83
N ALA A 209 5.44 -20.31 10.03
CA ALA A 209 4.52 -21.34 10.53
C ALA A 209 5.23 -22.60 11.06
N GLU A 210 6.40 -22.95 10.53
CA GLU A 210 7.18 -24.12 10.98
C GLU A 210 7.67 -23.98 12.44
N THR A 211 8.16 -22.79 12.80
CA THR A 211 8.86 -22.56 14.07
C THR A 211 8.05 -21.74 15.07
N GLY A 212 6.94 -21.11 14.64
CA GLY A 212 6.21 -20.15 15.47
C GLY A 212 7.06 -18.91 15.76
N THR A 213 7.60 -18.29 14.72
CA THR A 213 8.52 -17.14 14.83
C THR A 213 7.98 -15.93 14.08
N LEU A 214 7.99 -14.77 14.74
CA LEU A 214 7.67 -13.48 14.14
C LEU A 214 8.97 -12.78 13.73
N CYS A 215 9.07 -12.39 12.47
CA CYS A 215 10.23 -11.70 11.93
C CYS A 215 9.94 -10.21 11.73
N LEU A 216 10.81 -9.34 12.25
CA LEU A 216 10.76 -7.90 12.10
C LEU A 216 12.06 -7.39 11.45
N VAL A 217 11.91 -6.53 10.44
CA VAL A 217 13.01 -5.97 9.66
C VAL A 217 13.09 -4.46 9.93
N GLU A 218 14.23 -3.96 10.38
CA GLU A 218 14.39 -2.55 10.72
C GLU A 218 15.85 -2.05 10.62
N ASN A 219 16.03 -0.73 10.59
CA ASN A 219 17.35 -0.10 10.52
C ASN A 219 17.71 0.76 11.74
N GLU A 220 16.75 1.08 12.61
CA GLU A 220 16.91 2.11 13.65
C GLU A 220 17.05 1.51 15.06
N GLY A 221 16.66 0.25 15.25
CA GLY A 221 16.63 -0.43 16.56
C GLY A 221 15.38 -0.12 17.39
N ASN A 222 14.48 0.75 16.88
CA ASN A 222 13.21 1.10 17.52
C ASN A 222 12.27 -0.10 17.65
N GLY A 223 12.28 -0.99 16.66
CA GLY A 223 11.47 -2.20 16.62
C GLY A 223 11.87 -3.14 17.74
N ARG A 224 13.17 -3.45 17.84
CA ARG A 224 13.75 -4.26 18.92
C ARG A 224 13.33 -3.68 20.27
N LEU A 225 13.57 -2.38 20.50
CA LEU A 225 13.21 -1.73 21.75
C LEU A 225 11.70 -1.81 22.03
N SER A 226 10.84 -1.62 21.03
CA SER A 226 9.39 -1.76 21.16
C SER A 226 8.95 -3.20 21.45
N THR A 227 9.74 -4.20 21.07
CA THR A 227 9.40 -5.62 21.28
C THR A 227 10.08 -6.27 22.49
N THR A 228 11.12 -5.66 23.05
CA THR A 228 11.91 -6.25 24.14
C THR A 228 11.95 -5.45 25.43
N ALA A 229 11.80 -4.12 25.39
CA ALA A 229 11.89 -3.29 26.57
C ALA A 229 10.58 -3.27 27.39
N PRO A 230 9.39 -3.13 26.78
CA PRO A 230 8.13 -3.18 27.51
C PRO A 230 7.82 -4.59 28.04
N ARG A 231 7.06 -4.62 29.13
CA ARG A 231 6.66 -5.86 29.82
C ARG A 231 5.70 -6.71 28.99
N VAL A 232 4.87 -6.07 28.18
CA VAL A 232 3.91 -6.75 27.28
C VAL A 232 4.21 -6.34 25.85
N HIS A 233 4.32 -7.32 24.95
CA HIS A 233 4.46 -7.09 23.52
C HIS A 233 3.21 -7.58 22.77
N VAL A 234 2.63 -6.72 21.95
CA VAL A 234 1.53 -7.06 21.04
C VAL A 234 1.96 -6.86 19.59
N ALA A 235 2.13 -7.95 18.86
CA ALA A 235 2.35 -7.92 17.42
C ALA A 235 1.00 -7.91 16.68
N ILE A 236 0.85 -7.07 15.66
CA ILE A 236 -0.31 -7.07 14.75
C ILE A 236 0.15 -7.30 13.31
N THR A 237 -0.53 -8.22 12.61
CA THR A 237 -0.22 -8.51 11.20
C THR A 237 -1.44 -8.93 10.42
N GLY A 238 -1.41 -8.66 9.12
CA GLY A 238 -2.35 -9.29 8.19
C GLY A 238 -2.02 -10.78 8.01
N ILE A 239 -3.05 -11.60 7.82
CA ILE A 239 -2.91 -13.06 7.64
C ILE A 239 -2.07 -13.44 6.41
N GLU A 240 -1.88 -12.53 5.45
CA GLU A 240 -1.06 -12.79 4.27
C GLU A 240 0.43 -12.97 4.60
N LYS A 241 0.90 -12.47 5.74
CA LYS A 241 2.34 -12.45 6.08
C LYS A 241 2.92 -13.81 6.47
N VAL A 242 2.11 -14.85 6.59
CA VAL A 242 2.59 -16.21 6.90
C VAL A 242 3.52 -16.72 5.79
N VAL A 243 4.57 -17.44 6.20
CA VAL A 243 5.47 -18.24 5.36
C VAL A 243 5.60 -19.62 5.96
N GLU A 244 5.91 -20.61 5.13
CA GLU A 244 5.90 -22.00 5.58
C GLU A 244 7.11 -22.29 6.47
N ARG A 245 8.32 -22.10 5.95
CA ARG A 245 9.57 -22.55 6.56
C ARG A 245 10.45 -21.38 6.97
N LEU A 246 11.32 -21.60 7.95
CA LEU A 246 12.30 -20.58 8.30
C LEU A 246 13.29 -20.33 7.14
N SER A 247 13.60 -21.36 6.35
CA SER A 247 14.45 -21.26 5.15
C SER A 247 13.83 -20.44 4.01
N ASP A 248 12.54 -20.12 4.09
CA ASP A 248 11.87 -19.23 3.14
C ASP A 248 12.18 -17.75 3.39
N VAL A 249 12.66 -17.41 4.60
CA VAL A 249 12.89 -16.03 5.04
C VAL A 249 14.12 -15.38 4.37
N PRO A 250 15.31 -16.01 4.29
CA PRO A 250 16.49 -15.39 3.68
C PRO A 250 16.27 -14.81 2.26
N PRO A 251 15.69 -15.54 1.27
CA PRO A 251 15.49 -14.97 -0.06
C PRO A 251 14.46 -13.82 -0.05
N LEU A 252 13.46 -13.89 0.83
CA LEU A 252 12.50 -12.78 1.00
C LEU A 252 13.14 -11.56 1.63
N LEU A 253 13.99 -11.74 2.65
CA LEU A 253 14.72 -10.68 3.31
C LEU A 253 15.67 -10.00 2.33
N GLU A 254 16.49 -10.78 1.61
CA GLU A 254 17.46 -10.26 0.65
C GLU A 254 16.78 -9.39 -0.43
N ILE A 255 15.70 -9.88 -1.04
CA ILE A 255 15.03 -9.12 -2.08
C ILE A 255 14.26 -7.92 -1.52
N LEU A 256 13.76 -8.01 -0.27
CA LEU A 256 13.06 -6.94 0.42
C LEU A 256 13.98 -5.75 0.68
N THR A 257 15.15 -5.97 1.31
CA THR A 257 16.07 -4.90 1.71
C THR A 257 16.63 -4.17 0.49
N LYS A 258 17.11 -4.92 -0.50
CA LYS A 258 17.62 -4.39 -1.76
C LYS A 258 16.54 -3.60 -2.51
N SER A 259 15.28 -4.07 -2.50
CA SER A 259 14.18 -3.39 -3.20
C SER A 259 13.61 -2.18 -2.46
N ALA A 260 13.68 -2.16 -1.13
CA ALA A 260 13.05 -1.13 -0.30
C ALA A 260 13.94 0.10 -0.12
N THR A 261 15.19 -0.11 0.30
CA THR A 261 16.12 0.96 0.67
C THR A 261 17.38 0.97 -0.19
N GLY A 262 17.62 -0.09 -0.96
CA GLY A 262 18.85 -0.29 -1.73
C GLY A 262 20.01 -0.78 -0.84
N GLN A 263 19.71 -1.38 0.31
CA GLN A 263 20.71 -1.94 1.21
C GLN A 263 20.86 -3.45 0.96
N PRO A 264 22.09 -4.01 1.03
CA PRO A 264 22.28 -5.47 0.93
C PRO A 264 21.51 -6.23 2.01
N ILE A 265 21.51 -5.71 3.25
CA ILE A 265 20.78 -6.20 4.42
C ILE A 265 20.47 -5.02 5.34
N THR A 266 19.46 -5.15 6.20
CA THR A 266 19.16 -4.14 7.24
C THR A 266 20.12 -4.22 8.42
N THR A 267 20.19 -3.15 9.21
CA THR A 267 21.01 -3.11 10.43
C THR A 267 20.55 -4.13 11.46
N TYR A 268 19.23 -4.36 11.58
CA TYR A 268 18.66 -5.34 12.49
C TYR A 268 17.66 -6.25 11.79
N PHE A 269 17.64 -7.51 12.25
CA PHE A 269 16.65 -8.50 11.90
C PHE A 269 16.26 -9.25 13.18
N ASN A 270 15.05 -8.99 13.68
CA ASN A 270 14.59 -9.56 14.95
C ASN A 270 13.73 -10.80 14.67
N MET A 271 14.00 -11.87 15.40
CA MET A 271 13.23 -13.12 15.39
C MET A 271 12.65 -13.36 16.77
N ILE A 272 11.34 -13.17 16.91
CA ILE A 272 10.62 -13.29 18.17
C ILE A 272 9.90 -14.63 18.17
N SER A 273 10.42 -15.58 18.93
CA SER A 273 9.86 -16.93 19.00
C SER A 273 9.15 -17.21 20.31
N ARG A 274 9.45 -16.50 21.41
CA ARG A 274 8.91 -16.74 22.76
C ARG A 274 8.91 -15.46 23.61
N PRO A 275 8.07 -15.35 24.66
CA PRO A 275 8.28 -14.39 25.75
C PRO A 275 9.54 -14.73 26.56
N ARG A 276 9.95 -13.83 27.45
CA ARG A 276 11.08 -14.01 28.38
C ARG A 276 10.91 -15.29 29.21
N GLN A 277 11.94 -16.12 29.26
CA GLN A 277 11.99 -17.37 30.01
C GLN A 277 12.55 -17.17 31.43
N PRO A 278 12.28 -18.09 32.37
CA PRO A 278 12.88 -18.04 33.71
C PRO A 278 14.42 -17.98 33.65
N GLY A 279 15.01 -16.95 34.27
CA GLY A 279 16.45 -16.72 34.30
C GLY A 279 17.00 -15.79 33.20
N GLU A 280 16.18 -15.42 32.22
CA GLU A 280 16.54 -14.39 31.24
C GLU A 280 16.39 -12.98 31.86
N LEU A 281 17.32 -12.07 31.50
CA LEU A 281 17.40 -10.73 32.09
C LEU A 281 16.48 -9.72 31.37
N ASP A 282 16.20 -9.93 30.08
CA ASP A 282 15.46 -9.02 29.22
C ASP A 282 14.35 -9.72 28.43
N GLY A 283 13.41 -8.93 27.91
CA GLY A 283 12.28 -9.40 27.10
C GLY A 283 10.93 -9.26 27.80
N PRO A 284 9.83 -9.30 27.03
CA PRO A 284 8.48 -9.16 27.53
C PRO A 284 8.06 -10.39 28.35
N GLU A 285 7.30 -10.17 29.41
CA GLU A 285 6.66 -11.23 30.21
C GLU A 285 5.55 -11.93 29.43
N ALA A 286 4.87 -11.21 28.54
CA ALA A 286 3.82 -11.74 27.69
C ALA A 286 3.94 -11.22 26.26
N VAL A 287 3.76 -12.13 25.30
CA VAL A 287 3.74 -11.81 23.87
C VAL A 287 2.40 -12.25 23.29
N HIS A 288 1.79 -11.35 22.53
CA HIS A 288 0.51 -11.55 21.86
C HIS A 288 0.67 -11.34 20.35
N LEU A 289 0.00 -12.14 19.53
CA LEU A 289 -0.14 -11.93 18.10
C LEU A 289 -1.61 -11.71 17.75
N VAL A 290 -1.93 -10.61 17.08
CA VAL A 290 -3.23 -10.33 16.48
C VAL A 290 -3.16 -10.53 14.97
N LEU A 291 -3.85 -11.54 14.47
CA LEU A 291 -3.99 -11.90 13.06
C LEU A 291 -5.23 -11.20 12.48
N LEU A 292 -5.02 -10.24 11.58
CA LEU A 292 -6.09 -9.47 10.93
C LEU A 292 -6.42 -10.00 9.53
N ASP A 293 -7.67 -10.36 9.30
CA ASP A 293 -8.19 -10.67 7.97
C ASP A 293 -8.46 -9.39 7.17
N ASN A 294 -9.41 -8.57 7.63
CA ASN A 294 -9.92 -7.37 6.98
C ASN A 294 -10.21 -7.54 5.48
N GLY A 295 -10.76 -8.69 5.09
CA GLY A 295 -11.10 -9.02 3.70
C GLY A 295 -9.99 -9.69 2.89
N ARG A 296 -8.85 -10.04 3.50
CA ARG A 296 -7.77 -10.78 2.82
C ARG A 296 -8.20 -12.19 2.42
N SER A 297 -8.98 -12.89 3.23
CA SER A 297 -9.53 -14.21 2.91
C SER A 297 -10.41 -14.18 1.67
N ARG A 298 -11.17 -13.09 1.50
CA ARG A 298 -11.99 -12.87 0.30
C ARG A 298 -11.15 -12.59 -0.95
N ILE A 299 -10.02 -11.92 -0.81
CA ILE A 299 -9.06 -11.74 -1.92
C ILE A 299 -8.40 -13.06 -2.29
N ARG A 300 -8.11 -13.90 -1.29
CA ARG A 300 -7.38 -15.16 -1.46
C ARG A 300 -8.11 -16.17 -2.34
N VAL A 301 -9.44 -16.24 -2.23
CA VAL A 301 -10.24 -17.23 -2.98
C VAL A 301 -10.36 -16.93 -4.47
N ASP A 302 -9.80 -15.82 -4.95
CA ASP A 302 -9.83 -15.42 -6.34
C ASP A 302 -8.46 -15.64 -7.01
N ASP A 303 -8.45 -16.50 -8.03
CA ASP A 303 -7.23 -16.98 -8.69
C ASP A 303 -6.32 -15.89 -9.26
N GLU A 304 -6.86 -14.74 -9.68
CA GLU A 304 -6.00 -13.65 -10.15
C GLU A 304 -5.76 -12.61 -9.04
N LEU A 305 -6.77 -12.26 -8.25
CA LEU A 305 -6.65 -11.21 -7.23
C LEU A 305 -5.76 -11.62 -6.06
N LEU A 306 -5.65 -12.93 -5.79
CA LEU A 306 -4.73 -13.54 -4.83
C LEU A 306 -3.32 -12.98 -4.93
N ASP A 307 -2.84 -12.72 -6.16
CA ASP A 307 -1.51 -12.19 -6.42
C ASP A 307 -1.22 -10.88 -5.67
N THR A 308 -2.25 -10.09 -5.35
CA THR A 308 -2.15 -8.87 -4.53
C THR A 308 -1.53 -9.17 -3.16
N LEU A 309 -1.88 -10.32 -2.56
CA LEU A 309 -1.46 -10.74 -1.22
C LEU A 309 -0.01 -11.24 -1.17
N ARG A 310 0.67 -11.43 -2.32
CA ARG A 310 2.10 -11.75 -2.33
C ARG A 310 2.95 -10.61 -1.78
N CYS A 311 2.40 -9.39 -1.69
CA CYS A 311 3.14 -8.19 -1.37
C CYS A 311 3.95 -8.30 -0.07
N ILE A 312 5.27 -8.08 -0.19
CA ILE A 312 6.21 -8.02 0.94
C ILE A 312 6.41 -6.59 1.48
N ARG A 313 5.58 -5.63 1.03
CA ARG A 313 5.59 -4.21 1.46
C ARG A 313 6.93 -3.47 1.23
N CYS A 314 7.70 -3.85 0.21
CA CYS A 314 8.98 -3.21 -0.11
C CYS A 314 8.89 -1.78 -0.70
N GLY A 315 7.74 -1.32 -1.16
CA GLY A 315 7.61 0.02 -1.77
C GLY A 315 8.19 0.19 -3.19
N ALA A 316 8.87 -0.80 -3.78
CA ALA A 316 9.46 -0.66 -5.12
C ALA A 316 8.45 -0.19 -6.20
N CYS A 317 7.20 -0.66 -6.11
CA CYS A 317 6.13 -0.27 -7.04
C CYS A 317 5.69 1.20 -6.94
N ILE A 318 5.73 1.80 -5.74
CA ILE A 318 5.37 3.21 -5.54
C ILE A 318 6.54 4.12 -5.95
N ASN A 319 7.78 3.69 -5.72
CA ASN A 319 8.99 4.42 -6.12
C ASN A 319 9.09 4.63 -7.64
N HIS A 320 8.69 3.62 -8.42
CA HIS A 320 8.73 3.67 -9.89
C HIS A 320 7.43 4.17 -10.54
N CYS A 321 6.44 4.59 -9.74
CA CYS A 321 5.17 5.03 -10.28
C CYS A 321 5.24 6.51 -10.67
N PRO A 322 5.08 6.87 -11.96
CA PRO A 322 5.18 8.26 -12.40
C PRO A 322 4.06 9.14 -11.81
N VAL A 323 2.89 8.56 -11.54
CA VAL A 323 1.77 9.27 -10.91
C VAL A 323 2.08 9.56 -9.43
N TYR A 324 2.56 8.56 -8.70
CA TYR A 324 2.90 8.72 -7.28
C TYR A 324 3.98 9.78 -7.06
N VAL A 325 5.02 9.81 -7.91
CA VAL A 325 6.07 10.84 -7.86
C VAL A 325 5.51 12.27 -8.00
N GLN A 326 4.40 12.46 -8.72
CA GLN A 326 3.77 13.77 -8.89
C GLN A 326 2.77 14.11 -7.77
N LEU A 327 2.09 13.11 -7.21
CA LEU A 327 0.98 13.33 -6.28
C LEU A 327 1.34 13.13 -4.80
N GLY A 328 2.39 12.36 -4.51
CA GLY A 328 2.66 11.84 -3.17
C GLY A 328 1.61 10.82 -2.69
N GLY A 329 1.76 10.32 -1.46
CA GLY A 329 0.85 9.31 -0.91
C GLY A 329 -0.49 9.86 -0.43
N HIS A 330 -0.51 11.07 0.14
CA HIS A 330 -1.73 11.66 0.73
C HIS A 330 -2.84 11.86 -0.30
N ALA A 331 -2.49 12.11 -1.57
CA ALA A 331 -3.48 12.30 -2.63
C ALA A 331 -4.45 11.11 -2.76
N TYR A 332 -3.96 9.89 -2.53
CA TYR A 332 -4.78 8.67 -2.60
C TYR A 332 -5.86 8.64 -1.51
N GLY A 333 -5.59 9.19 -0.32
CA GLY A 333 -6.56 9.25 0.79
C GLY A 333 -6.92 7.89 1.36
N THR A 334 -5.98 6.94 1.30
CA THR A 334 -6.05 5.60 1.90
C THR A 334 -4.69 5.24 2.49
N VAL A 335 -4.66 4.26 3.39
CA VAL A 335 -3.45 3.81 4.11
C VAL A 335 -2.40 3.28 3.15
N TYR A 336 -2.79 2.51 2.14
CA TYR A 336 -1.87 2.07 1.09
C TYR A 336 -1.97 3.00 -0.12
N PRO A 337 -0.90 3.74 -0.50
CA PRO A 337 -0.90 4.57 -1.69
C PRO A 337 -0.25 3.89 -2.90
N GLY A 338 -0.28 4.58 -4.05
CA GLY A 338 0.40 4.15 -5.28
C GLY A 338 -0.11 2.81 -5.84
N PRO A 339 0.65 2.13 -6.72
CA PRO A 339 0.14 0.96 -7.44
C PRO A 339 -0.36 -0.18 -6.57
N ILE A 340 0.32 -0.49 -5.45
CA ILE A 340 -0.17 -1.52 -4.51
C ILE A 340 -1.46 -1.08 -3.82
N GLY A 341 -1.59 0.20 -3.47
CA GLY A 341 -2.81 0.77 -2.90
C GLY A 341 -3.99 0.72 -3.86
N ILE A 342 -3.77 1.11 -5.12
CA ILE A 342 -4.77 1.05 -6.18
C ILE A 342 -5.30 -0.38 -6.38
N ALA A 343 -4.44 -1.39 -6.20
CA ALA A 343 -4.86 -2.79 -6.25
C ALA A 343 -5.57 -3.22 -4.95
N LEU A 344 -4.93 -3.04 -3.80
CA LEU A 344 -5.38 -3.62 -2.53
C LEU A 344 -6.62 -2.94 -1.95
N GLU A 345 -6.69 -1.61 -1.96
CA GLU A 345 -7.75 -0.88 -1.24
C GLU A 345 -9.15 -1.12 -1.83
N PRO A 346 -9.37 -1.14 -3.17
CA PRO A 346 -10.67 -1.50 -3.73
C PRO A 346 -11.09 -2.93 -3.43
N GLN A 347 -10.14 -3.85 -3.32
CA GLN A 347 -10.42 -5.24 -2.94
C GLN A 347 -10.78 -5.37 -1.46
N ARG A 348 -10.09 -4.60 -0.59
CA ARG A 348 -10.27 -4.60 0.85
C ARG A 348 -11.54 -3.86 1.27
N ILE A 349 -11.62 -2.56 0.97
CA ILE A 349 -12.70 -1.64 1.38
C ILE A 349 -13.92 -1.76 0.45
N GLY A 350 -13.70 -2.03 -0.83
CA GLY A 350 -14.74 -2.12 -1.86
C GLY A 350 -14.69 -0.99 -2.89
N ILE A 351 -15.00 -1.33 -4.14
CA ILE A 351 -15.01 -0.41 -5.29
C ILE A 351 -16.01 0.74 -5.10
N HIS A 352 -17.16 0.48 -4.48
CA HIS A 352 -18.18 1.51 -4.22
C HIS A 352 -17.68 2.69 -3.36
N LYS A 353 -16.60 2.49 -2.59
CA LYS A 353 -15.93 3.55 -1.82
C LYS A 353 -14.73 4.09 -2.60
N VAL A 354 -13.73 3.25 -2.83
CA VAL A 354 -12.40 3.68 -3.32
C VAL A 354 -12.16 3.35 -4.81
N GLY A 355 -13.18 2.98 -5.57
CA GLY A 355 -13.05 2.56 -6.97
C GLY A 355 -12.44 3.62 -7.88
N THR A 356 -12.63 4.89 -7.58
CA THR A 356 -11.99 6.00 -8.30
C THR A 356 -10.48 6.01 -8.20
N LEU A 357 -9.87 5.37 -7.18
CA LEU A 357 -8.41 5.23 -7.12
C LEU A 357 -7.85 4.49 -8.34
N THR A 358 -8.64 3.60 -8.93
CA THR A 358 -8.22 2.87 -10.14
C THR A 358 -7.95 3.81 -11.31
N SER A 359 -8.51 5.03 -11.36
CA SER A 359 -8.19 6.01 -12.41
C SER A 359 -6.83 6.68 -12.22
N ALA A 360 -6.17 6.53 -11.08
CA ALA A 360 -4.85 7.07 -10.77
C ALA A 360 -3.68 6.27 -11.39
N CYS A 361 -3.97 5.33 -12.29
CA CYS A 361 -2.98 4.48 -12.95
C CYS A 361 -2.90 4.79 -14.44
N THR A 362 -1.71 5.05 -14.98
CA THR A 362 -1.51 5.20 -16.43
C THR A 362 -1.40 3.86 -17.16
N LEU A 363 -1.40 2.73 -16.43
CA LEU A 363 -1.11 1.38 -16.93
C LEU A 363 0.25 1.27 -17.67
N CYS A 364 1.23 2.09 -17.27
CA CYS A 364 2.57 2.13 -17.90
C CYS A 364 3.44 0.87 -17.71
N GLY A 365 3.06 -0.09 -16.85
CA GLY A 365 3.78 -1.35 -16.69
C GLY A 365 4.91 -1.35 -15.65
N ALA A 366 5.53 -0.20 -15.36
CA ALA A 366 6.74 -0.10 -14.53
C ALA A 366 6.65 -0.82 -13.17
N CYS A 367 5.49 -0.71 -12.48
CA CYS A 367 5.30 -1.37 -11.19
C CYS A 367 5.32 -2.91 -11.26
N GLY A 368 4.92 -3.50 -12.38
CA GLY A 368 5.00 -4.95 -12.61
C GLY A 368 6.43 -5.39 -12.92
N GLU A 369 7.16 -4.61 -13.71
CA GLU A 369 8.55 -4.88 -14.09
C GLU A 369 9.48 -4.91 -12.88
N VAL A 370 9.31 -4.00 -11.93
CA VAL A 370 10.19 -3.88 -10.75
C VAL A 370 9.74 -4.70 -9.54
N CYS A 371 8.55 -5.32 -9.59
CA CYS A 371 8.01 -6.02 -8.42
C CYS A 371 8.89 -7.25 -8.07
N PRO A 372 9.47 -7.31 -6.84
CA PRO A 372 10.37 -8.40 -6.46
C PRO A 372 9.67 -9.76 -6.35
N VAL A 373 8.37 -9.75 -6.04
CA VAL A 373 7.54 -10.96 -5.91
C VAL A 373 6.56 -11.12 -7.08
N ARG A 374 6.91 -10.52 -8.23
CA ARG A 374 6.20 -10.59 -9.52
C ARG A 374 4.67 -10.42 -9.44
N ILE A 375 4.19 -9.42 -8.71
CA ILE A 375 2.76 -9.09 -8.70
C ILE A 375 2.42 -8.38 -10.02
N PRO A 376 1.47 -8.89 -10.82
CA PRO A 376 1.10 -8.28 -12.10
C PRO A 376 0.17 -7.08 -11.87
N LEU A 377 0.63 -6.07 -11.10
CA LEU A 377 -0.17 -4.91 -10.69
C LEU A 377 -0.93 -4.23 -11.85
N PRO A 378 -0.35 -3.99 -13.04
CA PRO A 378 -1.09 -3.40 -14.15
C PRO A 378 -2.31 -4.25 -14.58
N LYS A 379 -2.16 -5.58 -14.62
CA LYS A 379 -3.24 -6.52 -14.95
C LYS A 379 -4.32 -6.47 -13.88
N LEU A 380 -3.94 -6.54 -12.60
CA LEU A 380 -4.89 -6.50 -11.48
C LEU A 380 -5.67 -5.18 -11.43
N ILE A 381 -5.00 -4.05 -11.61
CA ILE A 381 -5.64 -2.72 -11.66
C ILE A 381 -6.59 -2.62 -12.84
N ASN A 382 -6.20 -3.11 -14.03
CA ASN A 382 -7.09 -3.11 -15.19
C ASN A 382 -8.32 -4.01 -14.98
N ARG A 383 -8.12 -5.17 -14.33
CA ARG A 383 -9.23 -6.04 -13.92
C ARG A 383 -10.18 -5.31 -12.97
N LEU A 384 -9.68 -4.61 -11.96
CA LEU A 384 -10.52 -3.84 -11.03
C LEU A 384 -11.26 -2.69 -11.71
N ARG A 385 -10.67 -2.04 -12.73
CA ARG A 385 -11.36 -1.05 -13.58
C ARG A 385 -12.54 -1.68 -14.32
N ALA A 386 -12.33 -2.86 -14.90
CA ALA A 386 -13.40 -3.59 -15.56
C ALA A 386 -14.51 -3.95 -14.56
N GLU A 387 -14.15 -4.53 -13.41
CA GLU A 387 -15.11 -4.88 -12.36
C GLU A 387 -15.85 -3.67 -11.78
N ALA A 388 -15.27 -2.47 -11.82
CA ALA A 388 -15.95 -1.27 -11.36
C ALA A 388 -17.16 -0.89 -12.23
N VAL A 389 -17.18 -1.30 -13.50
CA VAL A 389 -18.21 -0.92 -14.48
C VAL A 389 -19.04 -2.14 -14.94
N ASP A 390 -18.39 -3.28 -15.11
CA ASP A 390 -19.01 -4.54 -15.51
C ASP A 390 -19.36 -5.35 -14.26
N GLY A 391 -20.54 -5.06 -13.71
CA GLY A 391 -21.11 -5.81 -12.58
C GLY A 391 -21.47 -7.27 -12.89
N LEU A 392 -21.00 -7.83 -14.02
CA LEU A 392 -21.47 -9.10 -14.60
C LEU A 392 -20.41 -10.22 -14.58
N ARG A 393 -19.23 -10.01 -13.99
CA ARG A 393 -18.27 -11.12 -13.84
C ARG A 393 -18.79 -12.07 -12.76
N ALA A 394 -19.41 -13.16 -13.19
CA ALA A 394 -19.87 -14.22 -12.30
C ALA A 394 -18.69 -14.69 -11.42
N GLY A 395 -18.88 -14.69 -10.10
CA GLY A 395 -17.86 -15.14 -9.14
C GLY A 395 -16.87 -14.08 -8.65
N THR A 396 -17.02 -12.78 -8.96
CA THR A 396 -16.16 -11.76 -8.32
C THR A 396 -16.49 -11.61 -6.83
N ALA A 397 -15.46 -11.68 -5.99
CA ALA A 397 -15.55 -11.43 -4.56
C ALA A 397 -15.35 -9.93 -4.19
N VAL A 398 -15.18 -9.04 -5.18
CA VAL A 398 -14.90 -7.63 -4.92
C VAL A 398 -16.20 -6.87 -4.60
N ARG A 399 -16.27 -6.31 -3.38
CA ARG A 399 -17.45 -5.58 -2.90
C ARG A 399 -17.72 -4.33 -3.74
N GLY A 400 -18.96 -4.17 -4.20
CA GLY A 400 -19.37 -3.01 -4.99
C GLY A 400 -18.90 -3.03 -6.44
N HIS A 401 -18.64 -4.21 -7.00
CA HIS A 401 -18.49 -4.37 -8.45
C HIS A 401 -19.69 -3.77 -9.20
N GLY A 402 -19.45 -3.15 -10.36
CA GLY A 402 -20.45 -2.45 -11.17
C GLY A 402 -20.94 -1.12 -10.60
N SER A 403 -20.54 -0.72 -9.38
CA SER A 403 -21.03 0.52 -8.73
C SER A 403 -20.64 1.81 -9.47
N MET A 404 -19.60 1.77 -10.30
CA MET A 404 -19.17 2.92 -11.11
C MET A 404 -19.81 2.93 -12.51
N ARG A 405 -20.71 1.99 -12.82
CA ARG A 405 -21.38 1.92 -14.11
C ARG A 405 -22.30 3.11 -14.32
N LYS A 406 -22.05 3.90 -15.37
CA LYS A 406 -22.93 4.99 -15.79
C LYS A 406 -23.87 4.51 -16.89
N PRO A 407 -25.20 4.50 -16.69
CA PRO A 407 -26.16 4.02 -17.70
C PRO A 407 -26.06 4.75 -19.04
N ALA A 408 -25.85 6.07 -19.01
CA ALA A 408 -25.66 6.88 -20.21
C ALA A 408 -24.41 6.44 -21.01
N GLU A 409 -23.27 6.24 -20.32
CA GLU A 409 -22.05 5.76 -20.95
C GLU A 409 -22.22 4.35 -21.53
N ALA A 410 -22.86 3.45 -20.77
CA ALA A 410 -23.19 2.11 -21.26
C ALA A 410 -24.12 2.16 -22.50
N GLY A 411 -25.05 3.12 -22.55
CA GLY A 411 -25.89 3.40 -23.71
C GLY A 411 -25.09 3.85 -24.93
N VAL A 412 -24.13 4.76 -24.75
CA VAL A 412 -23.22 5.22 -25.82
C VAL A 412 -22.40 4.06 -26.38
N TRP A 413 -21.83 3.20 -25.54
CA TRP A 413 -21.07 2.03 -25.99
C TRP A 413 -21.95 0.98 -26.67
N ARG A 414 -23.19 0.77 -26.21
CA ARG A 414 -24.17 -0.09 -26.90
C ARG A 414 -24.52 0.45 -28.29
N LEU A 415 -24.75 1.75 -28.41
CA LEU A 415 -25.00 2.42 -29.69
C LEU A 415 -23.79 2.30 -30.60
N TRP A 416 -22.58 2.56 -30.08
CA TRP A 416 -21.33 2.40 -30.82
C TRP A 416 -21.18 0.97 -31.34
N ARG A 417 -21.34 -0.05 -30.48
CA ARG A 417 -21.31 -1.46 -30.89
C ARG A 417 -22.33 -1.75 -31.97
N TRP A 418 -23.58 -1.27 -31.81
CA TRP A 418 -24.62 -1.46 -32.81
C TRP A 418 -24.25 -0.80 -34.15
N LEU A 419 -23.76 0.44 -34.15
CA LEU A 419 -23.37 1.15 -35.38
C LEU A 419 -22.22 0.46 -36.12
N TYR A 420 -21.20 0.01 -35.39
CA TYR A 420 -19.98 -0.56 -35.96
C TYR A 420 -20.09 -2.06 -36.28
N ALA A 421 -21.11 -2.76 -35.77
CA ALA A 421 -21.28 -4.20 -36.00
C ALA A 421 -21.88 -4.55 -37.39
N ALA A 422 -22.32 -3.60 -38.21
CA ALA A 422 -22.66 -3.88 -39.61
C ALA A 422 -22.11 -2.80 -40.56
N PRO A 423 -21.48 -3.20 -41.68
CA PRO A 423 -20.94 -2.25 -42.65
C PRO A 423 -21.96 -1.22 -43.18
N SER A 424 -23.23 -1.63 -43.38
CA SER A 424 -24.29 -0.73 -43.86
C SER A 424 -24.60 0.40 -42.88
N ARG A 425 -24.75 0.06 -41.58
CA ARG A 425 -24.98 1.03 -40.49
C ARG A 425 -23.80 1.98 -40.34
N TYR A 426 -22.58 1.45 -40.35
CA TYR A 426 -21.37 2.25 -40.26
C TYR A 426 -21.22 3.22 -41.45
N ARG A 427 -21.48 2.76 -42.69
CA ARG A 427 -21.45 3.61 -43.90
C ARG A 427 -22.51 4.71 -43.86
N LEU A 428 -23.73 4.40 -43.42
CA LEU A 428 -24.78 5.40 -43.26
C LEU A 428 -24.40 6.42 -42.18
N PHE A 429 -23.95 5.96 -41.01
CA PHE A 429 -23.53 6.82 -39.91
C PHE A 429 -22.39 7.76 -40.32
N THR A 430 -21.33 7.23 -40.94
CA THR A 430 -20.19 8.05 -41.38
C THR A 430 -20.61 9.08 -42.42
N ARG A 431 -21.46 8.73 -43.41
CA ARG A 431 -22.01 9.72 -44.36
C ARG A 431 -22.85 10.80 -43.68
N LEU A 432 -23.69 10.43 -42.73
CA LEU A 432 -24.49 11.41 -41.97
C LEU A 432 -23.59 12.30 -41.10
N ALA A 433 -22.60 11.72 -40.42
CA ALA A 433 -21.67 12.44 -39.57
C ALA A 433 -20.83 13.47 -40.35
N THR A 434 -20.42 13.16 -41.59
CA THR A 434 -19.70 14.13 -42.44
C THR A 434 -20.61 15.24 -42.96
N ARG A 435 -21.85 14.92 -43.38
CA ARG A 435 -22.83 15.88 -43.90
C ARG A 435 -23.42 16.78 -42.81
N LEU A 436 -23.61 16.25 -41.60
CA LEU A 436 -24.15 16.97 -40.44
C LEU A 436 -23.05 17.41 -39.46
N ARG A 437 -21.80 17.54 -39.92
CA ARG A 437 -20.65 17.91 -39.07
C ARG A 437 -20.82 19.21 -38.29
N TRP A 438 -21.67 20.12 -38.76
CA TRP A 438 -21.99 21.39 -38.08
C TRP A 438 -22.78 21.18 -36.78
N MET A 439 -23.45 20.04 -36.62
CA MET A 439 -24.17 19.65 -35.40
C MET A 439 -23.24 19.05 -34.33
N THR A 440 -21.94 18.93 -34.59
CA THR A 440 -20.98 18.36 -33.63
C THR A 440 -20.90 19.25 -32.39
N PRO A 441 -21.17 18.73 -31.17
CA PRO A 441 -21.12 19.54 -29.98
C PRO A 441 -19.73 20.16 -29.77
N PRO A 442 -19.63 21.45 -29.43
CA PRO A 442 -18.34 22.08 -29.12
C PRO A 442 -17.76 21.60 -27.79
N TRP A 443 -18.58 20.98 -26.94
CA TRP A 443 -18.21 20.47 -25.63
C TRP A 443 -18.52 18.98 -25.51
N LEU A 444 -17.49 18.16 -25.28
CA LEU A 444 -17.56 16.71 -25.09
C LEU A 444 -17.01 16.32 -23.71
N GLY A 445 -17.52 16.98 -22.67
CA GLY A 445 -17.17 16.69 -21.28
C GLY A 445 -15.67 16.86 -20.99
N ALA A 446 -15.06 15.82 -20.41
CA ALA A 446 -13.66 15.83 -19.99
C ALA A 446 -12.67 15.96 -21.16
N TRP A 447 -13.01 15.48 -22.36
CA TRP A 447 -12.12 15.59 -23.53
C TRP A 447 -11.84 17.06 -23.88
N THR A 448 -12.90 17.87 -23.93
CA THR A 448 -12.82 19.28 -24.32
C THR A 448 -12.22 20.20 -23.27
N ARG A 449 -11.85 19.67 -22.09
CA ARG A 449 -11.07 20.43 -21.10
C ARG A 449 -9.63 20.67 -21.53
N TYR A 450 -9.05 19.73 -22.28
CA TYR A 450 -7.63 19.75 -22.66
C TYR A 450 -7.39 19.54 -24.15
N ARG A 451 -8.43 19.18 -24.93
CA ARG A 451 -8.35 18.90 -26.36
C ARG A 451 -9.47 19.61 -27.12
N CYS A 452 -9.29 19.86 -28.41
CA CYS A 452 -10.36 20.35 -29.25
C CYS A 452 -11.44 19.28 -29.48
N ALA A 453 -12.70 19.69 -29.62
CA ALA A 453 -13.78 18.78 -29.99
C ALA A 453 -13.49 18.19 -31.38
N PRO A 454 -13.43 16.86 -31.54
CA PRO A 454 -13.22 16.22 -32.83
C PRO A 454 -14.38 16.58 -33.76
N ARG A 455 -14.09 17.23 -34.88
CA ARG A 455 -15.08 17.51 -35.93
C ARG A 455 -14.92 16.47 -37.04
N PRO A 456 -16.00 15.76 -37.44
CA PRO A 456 -15.95 14.87 -38.60
C PRO A 456 -15.40 15.60 -39.84
N ALA A 457 -14.63 14.87 -40.63
CA ALA A 457 -14.13 15.35 -41.92
C ALA A 457 -15.30 15.67 -42.87
N GLN A 458 -15.08 16.51 -43.88
CA GLN A 458 -16.13 16.82 -44.87
C GLN A 458 -16.50 15.59 -45.72
N ARG A 459 -15.58 14.64 -45.86
CA ARG A 459 -15.68 13.48 -46.72
C ARG A 459 -15.24 12.24 -45.96
N THR A 460 -15.92 11.12 -46.21
CA THR A 460 -15.61 9.85 -45.56
C THR A 460 -14.33 9.26 -46.15
N LEU A 461 -13.62 8.42 -45.38
CA LEU A 461 -12.45 7.71 -45.90
C LEU A 461 -12.79 6.86 -47.14
N HIS A 462 -13.99 6.28 -47.21
CA HIS A 462 -14.46 5.53 -48.39
C HIS A 462 -14.78 6.39 -49.62
N GLU A 463 -15.06 7.69 -49.46
CA GLU A 463 -15.20 8.61 -50.59
C GLU A 463 -13.83 9.04 -51.09
N LEU A 464 -12.91 9.37 -50.17
CA LEU A 464 -11.53 9.70 -50.50
C LEU A 464 -10.83 8.52 -51.20
N ALA A 465 -10.95 7.31 -50.66
CA ALA A 465 -10.36 6.11 -51.26
C ALA A 465 -10.92 5.81 -52.66
N ARG A 466 -12.23 6.03 -52.89
CA ARG A 466 -12.83 5.82 -54.22
C ARG A 466 -12.34 6.83 -55.25
N GLU A 467 -12.07 8.07 -54.86
CA GLU A 467 -11.49 9.06 -55.76
C GLU A 467 -10.03 8.76 -56.09
N GLU A 468 -9.26 8.24 -55.14
CA GLU A 468 -7.89 7.73 -55.36
C GLU A 468 -7.85 6.39 -56.13
N GLY A 469 -9.00 5.90 -56.60
CA GLY A 469 -9.08 4.70 -57.44
C GLY A 469 -9.12 3.37 -56.67
N PHE A 470 -9.16 3.38 -55.33
CA PHE A 470 -9.37 2.16 -54.56
C PHE A 470 -10.81 1.67 -54.72
N ARG A 471 -10.97 0.50 -55.34
CA ARG A 471 -12.26 -0.20 -55.44
C ARG A 471 -12.45 -1.07 -54.18
N ASN A 472 -13.66 -1.07 -53.63
CA ASN A 472 -13.97 -1.92 -52.46
C ASN A 472 -13.87 -3.39 -52.89
N GLU A 473 -12.83 -4.10 -52.46
CA GLU A 473 -12.89 -5.56 -52.27
C GLU A 473 -13.62 -5.88 -50.96
#